data_AF-A0A923MR87-F1
#
_entry.id   AF-A0A923MR87-F1
#
_cell.length_a   1.000
_cell.length_b   1.000
_cell.length_c   1.000
_cell.angle_alpha   90.00
_cell.angle_beta   90.00
_cell.angle_gamma   90.00
#
_symmetry.space_group_name_H-M   'P 1'
#
loop_
_entity.id
_entity.type
_entity.pdbx_description
1 polymer ?
#
loop_
_entity_poly.entity_id
_entity_poly.type
_entity_poly.pdbx_seq_one_letter_code
_entity_poly.pdbx_strand_id
1 'polypeptide(L)'
;MRLHRTLLFLAAACVAAAAPAQQGAVLATPERDGAAVFVAQGSYVVGRLGRECLDVIGRPETPEKLVAAWRERNARFVDASAKYLDLRLQEAEATGGTARRVSALAEIRAVVQANGENSLRTLMQGRKEDACMRVITLLDSGALDISSKLPQYDQLEALVRWAER
;
A
#
# COMPACT_ATOMS: atom_id res chain seq x y z
N MET A 1 -70.89 -28.67 38.70
CA MET A 1 -69.69 -29.38 38.20
C MET A 1 -69.62 -29.28 36.69
N ARG A 2 -68.62 -28.55 36.16
CA ARG A 2 -67.85 -28.80 34.92
C ARG A 2 -67.17 -27.49 34.52
N LEU A 3 -65.96 -27.31 35.04
CA LEU A 3 -65.00 -26.31 34.56
C LEU A 3 -64.64 -26.63 33.11
N HIS A 4 -64.67 -25.64 32.22
CA HIS A 4 -63.94 -25.68 30.96
C HIS A 4 -62.83 -24.64 31.03
N ARG A 5 -61.61 -25.15 31.20
CA ARG A 5 -60.34 -24.41 31.12
C ARG A 5 -60.01 -24.19 29.65
N THR A 6 -60.17 -22.96 29.16
CA THR A 6 -59.63 -22.56 27.87
C THR A 6 -58.20 -22.04 28.09
N LEU A 7 -57.20 -22.89 27.83
CA LEU A 7 -55.82 -22.45 27.66
C LEU A 7 -55.70 -21.79 26.29
N LEU A 8 -55.39 -20.49 26.25
CA LEU A 8 -54.98 -19.79 25.05
C LEU A 8 -53.49 -19.45 25.17
N PHE A 9 -52.71 -20.07 24.30
CA PHE A 9 -51.27 -19.91 24.13
C PHE A 9 -50.92 -18.45 23.81
N LEU A 10 -50.11 -17.80 24.65
CA LEU A 10 -49.38 -16.60 24.25
C LEU A 10 -48.23 -17.02 23.32
N ALA A 11 -48.39 -16.78 22.02
CA ALA A 11 -47.29 -16.80 21.08
C ALA A 11 -46.43 -15.54 21.32
N ALA A 12 -45.31 -15.70 22.03
CA ALA A 12 -44.28 -14.68 22.11
C ALA A 12 -43.63 -14.54 20.73
N ALA A 13 -44.00 -13.49 19.99
CA ALA A 13 -43.33 -13.11 18.77
C ALA A 13 -41.92 -12.60 19.12
N CYS A 14 -40.93 -13.47 18.98
CA CYS A 14 -39.53 -13.06 18.94
C CYS A 14 -39.33 -12.20 17.69
N VAL A 15 -39.49 -10.89 17.84
CA VAL A 15 -38.92 -9.91 16.93
C VAL A 15 -37.40 -10.10 16.98
N ALA A 16 -36.86 -10.80 16.00
CA ALA A 16 -35.43 -10.81 15.76
C ALA A 16 -35.06 -9.38 15.35
N ALA A 17 -34.55 -8.60 16.30
CA ALA A 17 -33.90 -7.35 16.01
C ALA A 17 -32.68 -7.69 15.15
N ALA A 18 -32.80 -7.49 13.83
CA ALA A 18 -31.66 -7.52 12.94
C ALA A 18 -30.68 -6.46 13.45
N ALA A 19 -29.59 -6.92 14.05
CA ALA A 19 -28.47 -6.04 14.36
C ALA A 19 -28.07 -5.34 13.06
N PRO A 20 -27.90 -4.01 13.05
CA PRO A 20 -27.39 -3.35 11.86
C PRO A 20 -26.05 -4.02 11.54
N ALA A 21 -25.93 -4.52 10.31
CA ALA A 21 -24.65 -5.00 9.81
C ALA A 21 -23.66 -3.87 10.07
N GLN A 22 -22.70 -4.09 10.99
CA GLN A 22 -21.56 -3.20 11.13
C GLN A 22 -20.99 -3.07 9.74
N GLN A 23 -21.19 -1.90 9.13
CA GLN A 23 -20.49 -1.50 7.93
C GLN A 23 -19.02 -1.58 8.30
N GLY A 24 -18.41 -2.73 8.00
CA GLY A 24 -17.00 -2.95 8.20
C GLY A 24 -16.30 -1.76 7.58
N ALA A 25 -15.49 -1.06 8.39
CA ALA A 25 -14.86 0.18 7.97
C ALA A 25 -14.30 -0.01 6.55
N VAL A 26 -14.75 0.82 5.61
CA VAL A 26 -14.38 0.68 4.19
C VAL A 26 -12.86 0.58 4.12
N LEU A 27 -12.38 -0.55 3.59
CA LEU A 27 -10.96 -0.84 3.48
C LEU A 27 -10.31 0.21 2.57
N ALA A 28 -10.89 0.37 1.37
CA ALA A 28 -10.49 1.32 0.35
C ALA A 28 -10.77 2.78 0.76
N THR A 29 -9.72 3.60 0.79
CA THR A 29 -9.86 5.06 0.91
C THR A 29 -8.81 5.70 0.01
N PRO A 30 -9.09 6.83 -0.66
CA PRO A 30 -8.11 7.53 -1.49
C PRO A 30 -6.78 7.79 -0.78
N GLU A 31 -6.82 8.10 0.52
CA GLU A 31 -5.64 8.41 1.32
C GLU A 31 -4.77 7.17 1.53
N ARG A 32 -5.36 6.02 1.88
CA ARG A 32 -4.62 4.76 2.04
C ARG A 32 -4.13 4.21 0.70
N ASP A 33 -4.94 4.30 -0.36
CA ASP A 33 -4.54 3.92 -1.71
C ASP A 33 -3.32 4.73 -2.16
N GLY A 34 -3.37 6.05 -2.00
CA GLY A 34 -2.27 6.95 -2.32
C GLY A 34 -1.01 6.66 -1.48
N ALA A 35 -1.16 6.51 -0.16
CA ALA A 35 -0.04 6.22 0.73
C ALA A 35 0.63 4.88 0.40
N ALA A 36 -0.14 3.82 0.20
CA ALA A 36 0.40 2.51 -0.11
C ALA A 36 1.12 2.48 -1.47
N VAL A 37 0.52 3.10 -2.49
CA VAL A 37 1.12 3.24 -3.83
C VAL A 37 2.40 4.08 -3.77
N PHE A 38 2.45 5.14 -2.95
CA PHE A 38 3.66 5.94 -2.78
C PHE A 38 4.84 5.11 -2.25
N VAL A 39 4.61 4.25 -1.27
CA VAL A 39 5.67 3.35 -0.76
C VAL A 39 6.13 2.37 -1.84
N ALA A 40 5.19 1.78 -2.59
CA ALA A 40 5.51 0.86 -3.70
C ALA A 40 6.30 1.57 -4.82
N GLN A 41 5.95 2.82 -5.12
CA GLN A 41 6.69 3.69 -6.03
C GLN A 41 8.13 3.93 -5.55
N GLY A 42 8.36 4.16 -4.25
CA GLY A 42 9.71 4.30 -3.70
C GLY A 42 10.60 3.10 -4.02
N SER A 43 10.10 1.88 -3.78
CA SER A 43 10.82 0.64 -4.15
C SER A 43 11.08 0.53 -5.66
N TYR A 44 10.10 0.90 -6.49
CA TYR A 44 10.24 0.90 -7.93
C TYR A 44 11.35 1.85 -8.41
N VAL A 45 11.34 3.10 -7.90
CA VAL A 45 12.33 4.14 -8.22
C VAL A 45 13.72 3.68 -7.83
N VAL A 46 13.91 3.19 -6.59
CA VAL A 46 15.22 2.69 -6.13
C VAL A 46 15.73 1.55 -7.01
N GLY A 47 14.86 0.61 -7.40
CA GLY A 47 15.24 -0.49 -8.29
C GLY A 47 15.62 -0.04 -9.69
N ARG A 48 14.94 0.99 -10.23
CA ARG A 48 15.30 1.60 -11.53
C ARG A 48 16.63 2.35 -11.44
N LEU A 49 16.84 3.16 -10.40
CA LEU A 49 18.12 3.83 -10.17
C LEU A 49 19.26 2.83 -10.06
N GLY A 50 19.06 1.73 -9.33
CA GLY A 50 20.04 0.65 -9.24
C GLY A 50 20.43 0.11 -10.62
N ARG A 51 19.44 -0.24 -11.45
CA ARG A 51 19.67 -0.75 -12.82
C ARG A 51 20.35 0.26 -13.74
N GLU A 52 20.05 1.54 -13.60
CA GLU A 52 20.52 2.58 -14.52
C GLU A 52 21.88 3.15 -14.15
N CYS A 53 22.21 3.17 -12.85
CA CYS A 53 23.31 3.96 -12.33
C CYS A 53 24.47 3.18 -11.71
N LEU A 54 24.26 1.98 -11.17
CA LEU A 54 25.34 1.26 -10.47
C LEU A 54 26.54 1.00 -11.39
N ASP A 55 26.28 0.50 -12.60
CA ASP A 55 27.32 0.27 -13.61
C ASP A 55 27.99 1.57 -14.06
N VAL A 56 27.21 2.65 -14.20
CA VAL A 56 27.71 3.97 -14.65
C VAL A 56 28.73 4.54 -13.68
N ILE A 57 28.54 4.33 -12.37
CA ILE A 57 29.43 4.85 -11.33
C ILE A 57 30.38 3.79 -10.75
N GLY A 58 30.42 2.59 -11.35
CA GLY A 58 31.33 1.51 -10.97
C GLY A 58 31.05 0.90 -9.59
N ARG A 59 29.79 0.89 -9.14
CA ARG A 59 29.40 0.26 -7.87
C ARG A 59 29.10 -1.23 -8.08
N PRO A 60 29.61 -2.14 -7.21
CA PRO A 60 29.51 -3.59 -7.42
C PRO A 60 28.24 -4.24 -6.84
N GLU A 61 27.38 -3.48 -6.17
CA GLU A 61 26.13 -4.01 -5.63
C GLU A 61 25.10 -4.28 -6.73
N THR A 62 24.03 -5.02 -6.42
CA THR A 62 22.95 -5.28 -7.39
C THR A 62 21.75 -4.37 -7.11
N PRO A 63 20.90 -4.10 -8.10
CA PRO A 63 19.66 -3.34 -7.90
C PRO A 63 18.77 -3.94 -6.79
N GLU A 64 18.74 -5.26 -6.65
CA GLU A 64 17.96 -5.97 -5.62
C GLU A 64 18.50 -5.70 -4.22
N LYS A 65 19.83 -5.70 -4.05
CA LYS A 65 20.47 -5.34 -2.77
C LYS A 65 20.15 -3.89 -2.39
N LEU A 66 20.16 -2.99 -3.37
CA LEU A 66 19.86 -1.58 -3.17
C LEU A 66 18.40 -1.38 -2.72
N VAL A 67 17.45 -2.06 -3.38
CA VAL A 67 16.03 -2.06 -2.99
C VAL A 67 15.85 -2.68 -1.61
N ALA A 68 16.51 -3.80 -1.31
CA ALA A 68 16.41 -4.45 0.00
C ALA A 68 16.87 -3.51 1.12
N ALA A 69 18.01 -2.84 0.96
CA ALA A 69 18.52 -1.88 1.94
C ALA A 69 17.56 -0.69 2.13
N TRP A 70 16.97 -0.16 1.06
CA TRP A 70 15.95 0.89 1.18
C TRP A 70 14.70 0.36 1.90
N ARG A 71 14.21 -0.84 1.56
CA ARG A 71 13.03 -1.43 2.21
C ARG A 71 13.26 -1.67 3.69
N GLU A 72 14.47 -2.09 4.09
CA GLU A 72 14.85 -2.28 5.49
C GLU A 72 14.78 -0.97 6.28
N ARG A 73 15.35 0.11 5.77
CA ARG A 73 15.28 1.43 6.41
C ARG A 73 13.85 2.00 6.48
N ASN A 74 12.98 1.54 5.59
CA ASN A 74 11.59 1.97 5.48
C ASN A 74 10.58 0.90 5.93
N ALA A 75 11.03 -0.10 6.70
CA ALA A 75 10.29 -1.35 6.93
C ALA A 75 8.85 -1.15 7.39
N ARG A 76 8.60 -0.28 8.39
CA ARG A 76 7.24 -0.05 8.90
C ARG A 76 6.25 0.43 7.83
N PHE A 77 6.71 1.27 6.90
CA PHE A 77 5.87 1.77 5.81
C PHE A 77 5.71 0.72 4.72
N VAL A 78 6.77 -0.03 4.42
CA VAL A 78 6.75 -1.15 3.48
C VAL A 78 5.77 -2.23 3.92
N ASP A 79 5.79 -2.60 5.20
CA ASP A 79 4.92 -3.62 5.77
C ASP A 79 3.46 -3.15 5.80
N ALA A 80 3.21 -1.90 6.20
CA ALA A 80 1.87 -1.32 6.18
C ALA A 80 1.30 -1.22 4.76
N SER A 81 2.11 -0.79 3.79
CA SER A 81 1.73 -0.77 2.37
C SER A 81 1.45 -2.17 1.84
N ALA A 82 2.30 -3.16 2.15
CA ALA A 82 2.11 -4.54 1.74
C ALA A 82 0.81 -5.14 2.33
N LYS A 83 0.57 -4.98 3.64
CA LYS A 83 -0.68 -5.42 4.30
C LYS A 83 -1.90 -4.79 3.64
N TYR A 84 -1.86 -3.49 3.36
CA TYR A 84 -2.97 -2.79 2.73
C TYR A 84 -3.23 -3.29 1.30
N LEU A 85 -2.20 -3.32 0.45
CA LEU A 85 -2.35 -3.72 -0.95
C LEU A 85 -2.80 -5.19 -1.06
N ASP A 86 -2.33 -6.09 -0.20
CA ASP A 86 -2.80 -7.47 -0.18
C ASP A 86 -4.30 -7.55 0.15
N LEU A 87 -4.76 -6.85 1.19
CA LEU A 87 -6.18 -6.79 1.53
C LEU A 87 -7.02 -6.15 0.39
N ARG A 88 -6.50 -5.14 -0.31
CA ARG A 88 -7.18 -4.57 -1.49
C ARG A 88 -7.34 -5.58 -2.61
N LEU A 89 -6.33 -6.42 -2.85
CA LEU A 89 -6.40 -7.50 -3.84
C LEU A 89 -7.37 -8.60 -3.42
N GLN A 90 -7.44 -8.92 -2.12
CA GLN A 90 -8.42 -9.85 -1.57
C GLN A 90 -9.86 -9.32 -1.72
N GLU A 91 -10.11 -8.02 -1.47
CA GLU A 91 -11.42 -7.40 -1.69
C GLU A 91 -11.81 -7.40 -3.17
N ALA A 92 -10.86 -7.09 -4.06
CA ALA A 92 -11.06 -7.20 -5.51
C ALA A 92 -11.43 -8.64 -5.92
N GLU A 93 -10.78 -9.65 -5.33
CA GLU A 93 -11.10 -11.06 -5.57
C GLU A 93 -12.48 -11.46 -5.04
N ALA A 94 -12.84 -11.02 -3.83
CA ALA A 94 -14.12 -11.33 -3.21
C ALA A 94 -15.31 -10.74 -3.99
N THR A 95 -15.11 -9.61 -4.67
CA THR A 95 -16.17 -8.91 -5.41
C THR A 95 -16.31 -9.35 -6.86
N GLY A 96 -15.24 -9.86 -7.50
CA GLY A 96 -15.24 -10.17 -8.93
C GLY A 96 -14.35 -11.35 -9.35
N GLY A 97 -13.96 -12.20 -8.40
CA GLY A 97 -13.09 -13.35 -8.62
C GLY A 97 -11.67 -12.99 -9.03
N THR A 98 -10.91 -14.02 -9.43
CA THR A 98 -9.50 -13.87 -9.81
C THR A 98 -9.28 -12.86 -10.94
N ALA A 99 -10.25 -12.72 -11.87
CA ALA A 99 -10.17 -11.72 -12.93
C ALA A 99 -10.11 -10.28 -12.37
N ARG A 100 -10.93 -9.95 -11.37
CA ARG A 100 -10.91 -8.62 -10.76
C ARG A 100 -9.66 -8.38 -9.92
N ARG A 101 -9.14 -9.41 -9.23
CA ARG A 101 -7.82 -9.35 -8.57
C ARG A 101 -6.69 -9.03 -9.54
N VAL A 102 -6.64 -9.72 -10.68
CA VAL A 102 -5.62 -9.50 -11.72
C VAL A 102 -5.72 -8.08 -12.29
N SER A 103 -6.93 -7.59 -12.57
CA SER A 103 -7.16 -6.21 -13.00
C SER A 103 -6.67 -5.19 -11.97
N ALA A 104 -7.04 -5.37 -10.70
CA ALA A 104 -6.61 -4.46 -9.62
C ALA A 104 -5.08 -4.45 -9.46
N LEU A 105 -4.42 -5.60 -9.55
CA LEU A 105 -2.96 -5.68 -9.53
C LEU A 105 -2.32 -4.98 -10.73
N ALA A 106 -2.90 -5.10 -11.92
CA ALA A 106 -2.43 -4.41 -13.12
C ALA A 106 -2.58 -2.88 -12.97
N GLU A 107 -3.71 -2.41 -12.44
CA GLU A 107 -3.97 -0.99 -12.15
C GLU A 107 -2.94 -0.44 -11.16
N ILE A 108 -2.68 -1.12 -10.04
CA ILE A 108 -1.67 -0.73 -9.06
C ILE A 108 -0.29 -0.63 -9.71
N ARG A 109 0.12 -1.66 -10.48
CA ARG A 109 1.42 -1.67 -11.17
C ARG A 109 1.55 -0.52 -12.17
N ALA A 110 0.49 -0.23 -12.93
CA ALA A 110 0.48 0.85 -13.90
C ALA A 110 0.68 2.22 -13.22
N VAL A 111 0.00 2.47 -12.10
CA VAL A 111 0.16 3.73 -11.34
C VAL A 111 1.56 3.84 -10.73
N VAL A 112 2.05 2.77 -10.10
CA VAL A 112 3.41 2.72 -9.53
C VAL A 112 4.46 3.02 -10.60
N GLN A 113 4.35 2.39 -11.78
CA GLN A 113 5.26 2.62 -12.88
C GLN A 113 5.15 4.05 -13.41
N ALA A 114 3.95 4.54 -13.70
CA ALA A 114 3.76 5.89 -14.26
C ALA A 114 4.31 6.98 -13.33
N ASN A 115 4.03 6.91 -12.03
CA ASN A 115 4.54 7.87 -11.05
C ASN A 115 6.04 7.70 -10.81
N GLY A 116 6.54 6.47 -10.83
CA GLY A 116 7.95 6.14 -10.73
C GLY A 116 8.76 6.72 -11.88
N GLU A 117 8.33 6.50 -13.11
CA GLU A 117 8.94 7.07 -14.33
C GLU A 117 8.93 8.61 -14.29
N ASN A 118 7.85 9.21 -13.80
CA ASN A 118 7.82 10.66 -13.62
C ASN A 118 8.89 11.15 -12.62
N SER A 119 9.05 10.45 -11.51
CA SER A 119 10.06 10.76 -10.50
C SER A 119 11.48 10.58 -11.03
N LEU A 120 11.71 9.51 -11.78
CA LEU A 120 13.00 9.23 -12.43
C LEU A 120 13.37 10.34 -13.42
N ARG A 121 12.43 10.84 -14.24
CA ARG A 121 12.71 11.95 -15.15
C ARG A 121 13.22 13.19 -14.42
N THR A 122 12.70 13.50 -13.24
CA THR A 122 13.18 14.62 -12.41
C THR A 122 14.52 14.29 -11.76
N LEU A 123 14.67 13.09 -11.21
CA LEU A 123 15.91 12.66 -10.55
C LEU A 123 17.07 12.52 -11.53
N MET A 124 16.82 12.16 -12.79
CA MET A 124 17.81 11.86 -13.81
C MET A 124 18.05 13.03 -14.79
N GLN A 125 17.67 14.26 -14.43
CA GLN A 125 17.97 15.43 -15.24
C GLN A 125 19.48 15.72 -15.30
N GLY A 126 19.96 16.13 -16.48
CA GLY A 126 21.36 16.51 -16.72
C GLY A 126 22.16 15.41 -17.43
N ARG A 127 23.49 15.46 -17.31
CA ARG A 127 24.37 14.40 -17.81
C ARG A 127 24.18 13.14 -16.97
N LYS A 128 24.19 11.98 -17.62
CA LYS A 128 23.84 10.70 -17.00
C LYS A 128 24.76 10.38 -15.82
N GLU A 129 26.06 10.57 -15.97
CA GLU A 129 27.07 10.28 -14.94
C GLU A 129 26.86 11.16 -13.71
N ASP A 130 26.67 12.47 -13.91
CA ASP A 130 26.43 13.44 -12.82
C ASP A 130 25.12 13.13 -12.09
N ALA A 131 24.05 12.82 -12.84
CA ALA A 131 22.78 12.42 -12.28
C ALA A 131 22.90 11.14 -11.45
N CYS A 132 23.60 10.12 -11.97
CA CYS A 132 23.80 8.85 -11.29
C CYS A 132 24.61 8.99 -10.00
N MET A 133 25.71 9.76 -10.01
CA MET A 133 26.46 10.05 -8.78
C MET A 133 25.58 10.75 -7.74
N ARG A 134 24.81 11.76 -8.17
CA ARG A 134 23.93 12.53 -7.28
C ARG A 134 22.83 11.66 -6.66
N VAL A 135 22.09 10.91 -7.47
CA VAL A 135 20.94 10.12 -6.97
C VAL A 135 21.38 8.96 -6.08
N ILE A 136 22.51 8.32 -6.37
CA ILE A 136 23.07 7.30 -5.47
C ILE A 136 23.55 7.92 -4.17
N THR A 137 24.17 9.11 -4.21
CA THR A 137 24.52 9.85 -2.97
C THR A 137 23.29 10.20 -2.12
N LEU A 138 22.19 10.63 -2.77
CA LEU A 138 20.92 10.90 -2.08
C LEU A 138 20.33 9.63 -1.46
N LEU A 139 20.45 8.49 -2.14
CA LEU A 139 19.98 7.22 -1.62
C LEU A 139 20.82 6.72 -0.45
N ASP A 140 22.15 6.80 -0.56
CA ASP A 140 23.10 6.36 0.47
C ASP A 140 22.99 7.23 1.74
N SER A 141 22.70 8.52 1.59
CA SER A 141 22.46 9.44 2.71
C SER A 141 21.07 9.32 3.34
N GLY A 142 20.20 8.46 2.80
CA GLY A 142 18.81 8.32 3.24
C GLY A 142 17.91 9.51 2.88
N ALA A 143 18.36 10.43 2.02
CA ALA A 143 17.54 11.55 1.58
C ALA A 143 16.31 11.11 0.74
N LEU A 144 16.33 9.88 0.22
CA LEU A 144 15.21 9.23 -0.46
C LEU A 144 14.41 8.28 0.45
N ASP A 145 14.71 8.23 1.74
CA ASP A 145 13.94 7.47 2.72
C ASP A 145 12.69 8.25 3.15
N ILE A 146 11.68 7.52 3.63
CA ILE A 146 10.43 8.08 4.14
C ILE A 146 10.71 8.75 5.48
N SER A 147 10.50 10.06 5.54
CA SER A 147 10.70 10.87 6.74
C SER A 147 9.64 11.96 6.88
N SER A 148 9.59 12.59 8.05
CA SER A 148 8.65 13.67 8.37
C SER A 148 8.78 14.92 7.49
N LYS A 149 9.82 14.98 6.65
CA LYS A 149 10.03 16.05 5.67
C LYS A 149 9.19 15.85 4.40
N LEU A 150 8.63 14.66 4.20
CA LEU A 150 7.77 14.40 3.03
C LEU A 150 6.39 15.05 3.23
N PRO A 151 5.84 15.73 2.21
CA PRO A 151 4.51 16.33 2.28
C PRO A 151 3.41 15.36 2.69
N GLN A 152 3.51 14.09 2.26
CA GLN A 152 2.54 13.04 2.59
C GLN A 152 2.86 12.21 3.84
N TYR A 153 3.81 12.64 4.67
CA TYR A 153 4.24 11.84 5.81
C TYR A 153 3.09 11.48 6.77
N ASP A 154 2.18 12.42 7.04
CA ASP A 154 1.06 12.17 7.94
C ASP A 154 0.08 11.10 7.41
N GLN A 155 -0.09 11.01 6.09
CA GLN A 155 -0.89 9.95 5.47
C GLN A 155 -0.17 8.59 5.54
N LEU A 156 1.16 8.58 5.40
CA LEU A 156 1.98 7.38 5.56
C LEU A 156 1.93 6.88 7.01
N GLU A 157 2.01 7.78 7.99
CA GLU A 157 1.81 7.44 9.41
C GLU A 157 0.40 6.92 9.69
N ALA A 158 -0.62 7.51 9.07
CA ALA A 158 -1.99 7.04 9.22
C ALA A 158 -2.17 5.61 8.66
N LEU A 159 -1.49 5.28 7.56
CA LEU A 159 -1.44 3.92 7.02
C LEU A 159 -0.77 2.96 7.99
N VAL A 160 0.37 3.34 8.57
CA VAL A 160 1.07 2.51 9.58
C VAL A 160 0.17 2.24 10.79
N ARG A 161 -0.42 3.28 11.39
CA ARG A 161 -1.35 3.11 12.52
C ARG A 161 -2.58 2.28 12.20
N TRP A 162 -3.03 2.30 10.95
CA TRP A 162 -4.11 1.42 10.49
C TRP A 162 -3.64 -0.03 10.41
N ALA A 163 -2.42 -0.27 9.93
CA ALA A 163 -1.84 -1.59 9.77
C ALA A 163 -1.46 -2.25 11.12
N GLU A 164 -1.24 -1.48 12.18
CA GLU A 164 -0.95 -1.99 13.54
C GLU A 164 -2.19 -2.45 14.31
N ARG A 165 -3.40 -2.15 13.80
CA ARG A 165 -4.66 -2.69 14.32
C ARG A 165 -4.94 -4.08 13.76
#